data_AF-A0A0D0D566-F1
#
_entry.id   AF-A0A0D0D566-F1
#
_cell.length_a   1.000
_cell.length_b   1.000
_cell.length_c   1.000
_cell.angle_alpha   90.00
_cell.angle_beta   90.00
_cell.angle_gamma   90.00
#
_symmetry.space_group_name_H-M   'P 1'
#
loop_
_entity.id
_entity.type
_entity.pdbx_description
1 polymer ?
#
loop_
_entity_poly.entity_id
_entity_poly.type
_entity_poly.pdbx_seq_one_letter_code
_entity_poly.pdbx_strand_id
1 'polypeptide(L)'
;MSSPSAEHGHVGSIGWLLAGINIEDSQDLVREAIHQLPADPTAIQNADAMAKQLALQSKVQKHQDEADSFMDGFDILEHSRPMKPMDDGGLLASPDGGIGPLDAEE
;
A
#
# COMPACT_ATOMS: atom_id res chain seq x y z
N MET A 1 -8.68 36.11 7.25
CA MET A 1 -8.97 35.07 8.25
C MET A 1 -8.26 33.82 7.77
N SER A 2 -7.13 33.48 8.36
CA SER A 2 -6.34 32.32 7.97
C SER A 2 -6.97 31.08 8.59
N SER A 3 -7.37 30.13 7.74
CA SER A 3 -7.85 28.82 8.18
C SER A 3 -6.75 28.12 8.98
N PRO A 4 -7.07 27.46 10.11
CA PRO A 4 -6.11 26.56 10.74
C PRO A 4 -5.84 25.43 9.76
N SER A 5 -4.62 25.38 9.23
CA SER A 5 -4.11 24.22 8.52
C SER A 5 -4.14 23.09 9.54
N ALA A 6 -5.05 22.14 9.33
CA ALA A 6 -5.12 20.96 10.17
C ALA A 6 -3.77 20.27 10.05
N GLU A 7 -2.96 20.38 11.10
CA GLU A 7 -1.82 19.52 11.35
C GLU A 7 -2.36 18.09 11.46
N HIS A 8 -2.68 17.45 10.32
CA HIS A 8 -2.75 16.01 10.20
C HIS A 8 -1.31 15.53 10.31
N GLY A 9 -0.83 15.57 11.56
CA GLY A 9 0.41 14.98 11.98
C GLY A 9 0.46 13.56 11.43
N HIS A 10 1.67 13.20 11.04
CA HIS A 10 2.12 11.95 10.48
C HIS A 10 1.92 10.77 11.48
N VAL A 11 0.69 10.56 11.93
CA VAL A 11 0.24 9.55 12.91
C VAL A 11 -0.31 8.31 12.17
N GLY A 12 -0.37 8.34 10.83
CA GLY A 12 -1.00 7.29 10.03
C GLY A 12 -0.24 5.96 10.02
N SER A 13 1.07 5.94 9.76
CA SER A 13 1.75 4.68 9.42
C SER A 13 2.14 3.81 10.62
N ILE A 14 2.60 4.42 11.73
CA ILE A 14 3.01 3.65 12.93
C ILE A 14 1.78 3.21 13.73
N GLY A 15 0.76 4.06 13.81
CA GLY A 15 -0.51 3.75 14.49
C GLY A 15 -1.23 2.57 13.84
N TRP A 16 -1.28 2.55 12.50
CA TRP A 16 -1.86 1.46 11.72
C TRP A 16 -1.17 0.11 11.97
N LEU A 17 0.17 0.08 11.93
CA LEU A 17 0.93 -1.15 12.21
C LEU A 17 0.71 -1.68 13.64
N LEU A 18 0.69 -0.79 14.64
CA LEU A 18 0.37 -1.15 16.03
C LEU A 18 -1.05 -1.70 16.17
N ALA A 19 -2.02 -1.12 15.46
CA ALA A 19 -3.38 -1.62 15.42
C ALA A 19 -3.45 -3.04 14.81
N GLY A 20 -2.63 -3.32 13.78
CA GLY A 20 -2.48 -4.64 13.19
C GLY A 20 -1.97 -5.70 14.17
N ILE A 21 -0.93 -5.40 14.95
CA ILE A 21 -0.39 -6.33 15.97
C ILE A 21 -1.45 -6.63 17.05
N ASN A 22 -2.23 -5.63 17.45
CA ASN A 22 -3.31 -5.77 18.43
C ASN A 22 -4.50 -6.62 17.90
N ILE A 23 -4.61 -6.85 16.59
CA ILE A 23 -5.61 -7.76 16.01
C ILE A 23 -5.23 -9.22 16.25
N GLU A 24 -3.96 -9.58 16.09
CA GLU A 24 -3.48 -10.96 16.31
C GLU A 24 -3.74 -11.42 17.75
N ASP A 25 -3.37 -10.59 18.73
CA ASP A 25 -3.67 -10.85 20.15
C ASP A 25 -5.19 -11.02 20.38
N SER A 26 -6.02 -10.23 19.70
CA SER A 26 -7.47 -10.32 19.81
C SER A 26 -8.05 -11.57 19.16
N GLN A 27 -7.42 -12.07 18.09
CA GLN A 27 -7.78 -13.35 17.46
C GLN A 27 -7.48 -14.52 18.39
N ASP A 28 -6.33 -14.49 19.06
CA ASP A 28 -5.96 -15.52 20.02
C ASP A 28 -6.91 -15.55 21.23
N LEU A 29 -7.34 -14.37 21.73
CA LEU A 29 -8.35 -14.28 22.78
C LEU A 29 -9.71 -14.85 22.36
N VAL A 30 -10.12 -14.67 21.11
CA VAL A 30 -11.36 -15.27 20.57
C VAL A 30 -11.21 -16.78 20.44
N ARG A 31 -10.07 -17.25 19.92
CA ARG A 31 -9.77 -18.68 19.79
C ARG A 31 -9.79 -19.36 21.15
N GLU A 32 -9.12 -18.77 22.14
CA GLU A 32 -9.11 -19.29 23.52
C GLU A 32 -10.52 -19.30 24.10
N ALA A 33 -11.28 -18.21 23.97
CA ALA A 33 -12.65 -18.16 24.49
C ALA A 33 -13.54 -19.26 23.90
N ILE A 34 -13.44 -19.53 22.59
CA ILE A 34 -14.19 -20.62 21.93
C ILE A 34 -13.70 -21.99 22.40
N HIS A 35 -12.39 -22.19 22.52
CA HIS A 35 -11.80 -23.45 22.97
C HIS A 35 -12.16 -23.80 24.42
N GLN A 36 -12.36 -22.79 25.27
CA GLN A 36 -12.75 -22.94 26.67
C GLN A 36 -14.27 -23.07 26.86
N LEU A 37 -15.08 -22.98 25.78
CA LEU A 37 -16.51 -23.19 25.89
C LEU A 37 -16.80 -24.67 26.24
N PRO A 38 -17.64 -24.93 27.25
CA PRO A 38 -18.09 -26.28 27.53
C PRO A 38 -19.03 -26.77 26.41
N ALA A 39 -19.26 -28.08 26.34
CA ALA A 39 -20.11 -28.70 25.31
C ALA A 39 -21.56 -28.19 25.30
N ASP A 40 -22.07 -27.73 26.44
CA ASP A 40 -23.36 -27.05 26.58
C ASP A 40 -23.13 -25.67 27.24
N PRO A 41 -22.78 -24.65 26.46
CA PRO A 41 -22.45 -23.33 26.99
C PRO A 41 -23.70 -22.57 27.41
N THR A 42 -23.64 -21.99 28.60
CA THR A 42 -24.70 -21.11 29.09
C THR A 42 -24.83 -19.87 28.21
N ALA A 43 -26.00 -19.21 28.25
CA ALA A 43 -26.24 -17.97 27.51
C ALA A 43 -25.20 -16.88 27.81
N ILE A 44 -24.70 -16.82 29.05
CA ILE A 44 -23.67 -15.88 29.49
C ILE A 44 -22.32 -16.20 28.84
N GLN A 45 -21.92 -17.46 28.80
CA GLN A 45 -20.67 -17.89 28.18
C GLN A 45 -20.69 -17.67 26.66
N ASN A 46 -21.81 -17.95 26.01
CA ASN A 46 -22.00 -17.63 24.60
C ASN A 46 -21.95 -16.12 24.34
N ALA A 47 -22.57 -15.31 25.20
CA ALA A 47 -22.54 -13.86 25.08
C ALA A 47 -21.12 -13.29 25.23
N ASP A 48 -20.31 -13.82 26.15
CA ASP A 48 -18.90 -13.40 26.30
C ASP A 48 -18.06 -13.74 25.06
N ALA A 49 -18.19 -14.96 24.53
CA ALA A 49 -17.51 -15.36 23.30
C ALA A 49 -17.93 -14.49 22.10
N MET A 50 -19.23 -14.20 21.96
CA MET A 50 -19.75 -13.30 20.92
C MET A 50 -19.26 -11.86 21.10
N ALA A 51 -19.17 -11.37 22.34
CA ALA A 51 -18.65 -10.03 22.61
C ALA A 51 -17.18 -9.89 22.19
N LYS A 52 -16.35 -10.90 22.48
CA LYS A 52 -14.95 -10.95 22.03
C LYS A 52 -14.85 -10.99 20.51
N GLN A 53 -15.70 -11.78 19.85
CA GLN A 53 -15.76 -11.85 18.39
C GLN A 53 -16.16 -10.50 17.77
N LEU A 54 -17.16 -9.83 18.34
CA LEU A 54 -17.61 -8.52 17.87
C LEU A 54 -16.52 -7.45 18.07
N ALA A 55 -15.82 -7.48 19.21
CA ALA A 55 -14.70 -6.58 19.47
C ALA A 55 -13.56 -6.78 18.45
N LEU A 56 -13.23 -8.04 18.11
CA LEU A 56 -12.27 -8.36 17.07
C LEU A 56 -12.72 -7.81 15.71
N GLN A 57 -13.99 -8.04 15.32
CA GLN A 57 -14.53 -7.52 14.05
C GLN A 57 -14.43 -5.99 13.97
N SER A 58 -14.76 -5.29 15.06
CA SER A 58 -14.63 -3.83 15.12
C SER A 58 -13.19 -3.36 14.95
N LYS A 59 -12.21 -4.05 15.57
CA LYS A 59 -10.79 -3.74 15.37
C LYS A 59 -10.34 -3.95 13.93
N VAL A 60 -10.76 -5.05 13.30
CA VAL A 60 -10.44 -5.36 11.89
C VAL A 60 -11.04 -4.30 10.97
N GLN A 61 -12.30 -3.93 11.16
CA GLN A 61 -12.96 -2.89 10.35
C GLN A 61 -12.22 -1.56 10.45
N LYS A 62 -11.91 -1.11 11.68
CA LYS A 62 -11.18 0.13 11.90
C LYS A 62 -9.81 0.12 11.22
N HIS A 63 -9.08 -0.99 11.29
CA HIS A 63 -7.78 -1.13 10.62
C HIS A 63 -7.89 -1.10 9.09
N GLN A 64 -8.99 -1.62 8.53
CA GLN A 64 -9.27 -1.50 7.09
C GLN A 64 -9.58 -0.06 6.70
N ASP A 65 -10.45 0.63 7.45
CA ASP A 65 -10.79 2.03 7.21
C ASP A 65 -9.53 2.93 7.25
N GLU A 66 -8.62 2.67 8.20
CA GLU A 66 -7.33 3.35 8.30
C GLU A 66 -6.38 3.02 7.13
N ALA A 67 -6.37 1.76 6.65
CA ALA A 67 -5.60 1.36 5.48
C ALA A 67 -6.09 2.06 4.20
N ASP A 68 -7.41 2.09 4.00
CA ASP A 68 -8.04 2.73 2.84
C ASP A 68 -7.77 4.23 2.85
N SER A 69 -7.92 4.89 4.02
CA SER A 69 -7.57 6.30 4.18
C SER A 69 -6.09 6.58 3.92
N PHE A 70 -5.19 5.65 4.26
CA PHE A 70 -3.77 5.79 3.96
C PHE A 70 -3.48 5.64 2.46
N MET A 71 -4.13 4.70 1.78
CA MET A 71 -3.95 4.47 0.33
C MET A 71 -4.55 5.59 -0.53
N ASP A 72 -5.64 6.23 -0.09
CA ASP A 72 -6.27 7.35 -0.82
C ASP A 72 -5.32 8.56 -0.99
N GLY A 73 -4.35 8.73 -0.08
CA GLY A 73 -3.29 9.73 -0.21
C GLY A 73 -2.10 9.32 -1.10
N PHE A 74 -2.11 8.11 -1.66
CA PHE A 74 -0.99 7.48 -2.37
C PHE A 74 -1.28 7.30 -3.86
N ASP A 75 -1.57 8.40 -4.57
CA ASP A 75 -1.74 8.37 -6.03
C ASP A 75 -0.38 8.36 -6.74
N ILE A 76 0.29 7.19 -6.76
CA ILE A 76 1.59 6.98 -7.45
C ILE A 76 1.50 7.29 -8.96
N LEU A 77 0.29 7.27 -9.51
CA LEU A 77 0.08 7.50 -10.94
C LEU A 77 0.26 8.97 -11.33
N GLU A 78 0.10 9.92 -10.39
CA GLU A 78 0.14 11.35 -10.71
C GLU A 78 1.56 11.87 -11.01
N HIS A 79 2.60 11.15 -10.57
CA HIS A 79 4.01 11.49 -10.83
C HIS A 79 4.69 10.59 -11.86
N SER A 80 4.01 9.54 -12.30
CA SER A 80 4.53 8.58 -13.27
C SER A 80 4.18 9.01 -14.69
N ARG A 81 4.54 10.24 -15.09
CA ARG A 81 4.48 10.60 -16.51
C ARG A 81 5.52 9.73 -17.22
N PRO A 82 5.14 8.87 -18.19
CA PRO A 82 6.12 8.11 -18.94
C PRO A 82 7.10 9.11 -19.56
N MET A 83 8.37 9.05 -19.18
CA MET A 83 9.41 9.83 -19.83
C MET A 83 9.36 9.40 -21.30
N LYS A 84 9.00 10.34 -22.19
CA LYS A 84 8.86 10.05 -23.61
C LYS A 84 10.20 9.47 -24.08
N PRO A 85 10.24 8.27 -24.68
CA PRO A 85 11.49 7.72 -25.16
C PRO A 85 12.13 8.75 -26.09
N MET A 86 13.37 9.13 -25.79
CA MET A 86 14.15 10.00 -26.63
C MET A 86 14.33 9.24 -27.95
N ASP A 87 13.74 9.74 -29.01
CA ASP A 87 13.83 9.15 -30.33
C ASP A 87 15.28 9.34 -30.80
N ASP A 88 16.15 8.34 -30.60
CA ASP A 88 17.50 8.27 -31.17
C ASP A 88 17.41 7.97 -32.68
N GLY A 89 16.59 8.74 -33.39
CA GLY A 89 16.36 8.65 -34.83
C GLY A 89 17.38 9.44 -35.66
N GLY A 90 18.67 9.38 -35.30
CA GLY A 90 19.71 10.20 -35.93
C GLY A 90 21.03 9.53 -36.29
N LEU A 91 21.18 8.22 -36.07
CA LEU A 91 22.44 7.50 -36.35
C LEU A 91 22.36 6.64 -37.62
N LEU A 92 22.09 7.20 -38.80
CA LEU A 92 22.47 6.58 -40.08
C LEU A 92 22.53 7.64 -41.20
N ALA A 93 23.60 8.43 -41.23
CA ALA A 93 24.11 8.96 -42.50
C ALA A 93 25.41 8.19 -42.80
N SER A 94 25.28 7.09 -43.55
CA SER A 94 26.40 6.33 -44.09
C SER A 94 27.35 7.25 -44.86
N PRO A 95 28.68 7.10 -44.73
CA PRO A 95 29.61 7.73 -45.65
C PRO A 95 29.49 7.03 -47.00
N ASP A 96 29.01 7.76 -48.01
CA ASP A 96 28.98 7.28 -49.39
C ASP A 96 30.42 7.07 -49.89
N GLY A 97 30.75 5.81 -50.15
CA GLY A 97 32.00 5.40 -50.75
C GLY A 97 31.92 5.60 -52.27
N GLY A 98 32.52 6.69 -52.75
CA GLY A 98 32.84 6.88 -54.18
C GLY A 98 34.32 6.67 -54.43
N ILE A 99 34.68 5.59 -55.13
CA ILE A 99 36.06 5.24 -55.54
C ILE A 99 36.43 5.95 -56.86
N GLY A 100 37.50 6.78 -56.82
CA GLY A 100 38.51 7.01 -57.87
C GLY A 100 38.19 7.92 -59.09
N PRO A 101 39.20 8.40 -59.85
CA PRO A 101 40.59 7.92 -59.89
C PRO A 101 41.68 8.97 -59.61
N LEU A 102 42.90 8.45 -59.40
CA LEU A 102 44.18 9.15 -59.40
C LEU A 102 44.36 10.02 -60.65
N ASP A 103 44.93 11.22 -60.47
CA ASP A 103 46.10 11.57 -61.27
C ASP A 103 47.06 12.44 -60.46
N ALA A 104 48.27 11.93 -60.35
CA ALA A 104 49.43 12.59 -59.78
C ALA A 104 50.45 12.66 -60.91
N GLU A 105 50.70 13.86 -61.42
CA GLU A 105 51.90 14.13 -62.20
C GLU A 105 52.33 15.59 -61.98
N GLU A 106 53.64 15.74 -62.09
CA GLU A 106 54.59 16.69 -61.48
C GLU A 106 54.49 18.15 -61.96
#